data_AF-A0A4Z0N7X9-F1
#
_entry.id   AF-A0A4Z0N7X9-F1
#
_cell.length_a   1.000
_cell.length_b   1.000
_cell.length_c   1.000
_cell.angle_alpha   90.00
_cell.angle_beta   90.00
_cell.angle_gamma   90.00
#
_symmetry.space_group_name_H-M   'P 1'
#
loop_
_entity.id
_entity.type
_entity.pdbx_description
1 polymer ?
#
loop_
_entity_poly.entity_id
_entity_poly.type
_entity_poly.pdbx_seq_one_letter_code
_entity_poly.pdbx_strand_id
1 'polypeptide(L)'
;MGAGVCRQGHRGDRGVIAVHAERVSGEPSAVRWVVRPAGVPRGRVLAAPGELGRMFGDGTLTAGLVEDTAVWLWLGDGLSWRTQGPAIQAALREALTMPGQWGVEPAAGEVLERITADVLAGSVGDFVRSHDGSVAAEREGDTVTVKLGGACEHCPASGQTLRHRLVSELRRRCPDLVELDSGSGQLRLQLRGPGAGR
;
A
#
# COMPACT_ATOMS: atom_id res chain seq x y z
N MET A 1 -43.10 27.99 -28.21
CA MET A 1 -43.77 26.97 -27.38
C MET A 1 -43.08 25.64 -27.63
N GLY A 2 -42.49 25.05 -26.57
CA GLY A 2 -42.29 23.60 -26.40
C GLY A 2 -41.40 22.82 -27.37
N ALA A 3 -40.14 22.62 -27.01
CA ALA A 3 -39.42 21.32 -27.02
C ALA A 3 -38.10 21.54 -26.24
N GLY A 4 -37.74 20.84 -25.18
CA GLY A 4 -38.03 19.45 -24.86
C GLY A 4 -36.73 18.65 -24.93
N VAL A 5 -35.86 18.83 -23.93
CA VAL A 5 -34.85 17.90 -23.39
C VAL A 5 -34.03 17.06 -24.39
N CYS A 6 -32.72 17.32 -24.42
CA CYS A 6 -31.72 16.24 -24.54
C CYS A 6 -30.94 16.18 -23.22
N ARG A 7 -31.34 15.25 -22.33
CA ARG A 7 -30.51 14.80 -21.19
C ARG A 7 -29.24 14.22 -21.79
N GLN A 8 -28.12 14.87 -21.54
CA GLN A 8 -26.82 14.30 -21.83
C GLN A 8 -26.59 13.16 -20.82
N GLY A 9 -26.72 11.93 -21.30
CA GLY A 9 -26.39 10.74 -20.53
C GLY A 9 -24.94 10.81 -20.08
N HIS A 10 -24.73 10.65 -18.77
CA HIS A 10 -23.42 10.41 -18.21
C HIS A 10 -22.96 9.02 -18.69
N ARG A 11 -22.23 8.99 -19.81
CA ARG A 11 -21.44 7.81 -20.21
C ARG A 11 -20.33 7.69 -19.17
N GLY A 12 -20.54 6.81 -18.19
CA GLY A 12 -19.44 6.28 -17.40
C GLY A 12 -18.46 5.63 -18.36
N ASP A 13 -17.27 6.21 -18.46
CA ASP A 13 -16.14 5.56 -19.08
C ASP A 13 -15.96 4.21 -18.36
N ARG A 14 -16.24 3.10 -19.06
CA ARG A 14 -15.87 1.76 -18.59
C ARG A 14 -14.36 1.62 -18.81
N GLY A 15 -13.60 2.48 -18.15
CA GLY A 15 -12.16 2.49 -18.18
C GLY A 15 -11.65 1.15 -17.65
N VAL A 16 -10.83 0.47 -18.45
CA VAL A 16 -10.12 -0.73 -17.99
C VAL A 16 -9.28 -0.33 -16.79
N ILE A 17 -9.58 -0.90 -15.62
CA ILE A 17 -8.76 -0.67 -14.42
C ILE A 17 -7.35 -1.21 -14.73
N ALA A 18 -6.40 -0.29 -14.86
CA ALA A 18 -4.99 -0.62 -15.03
C ALA A 18 -4.47 -1.20 -13.72
N VAL A 19 -3.99 -2.44 -13.79
CA VAL A 19 -3.42 -3.17 -12.66
C VAL A 19 -2.07 -3.69 -13.12
N HIS A 20 -0.99 -3.32 -12.45
CA HIS A 20 0.35 -3.83 -12.73
C HIS A 20 0.97 -4.48 -11.50
N ALA A 21 1.75 -5.55 -11.72
CA ALA A 21 2.39 -6.29 -10.65
C ALA A 21 3.78 -5.75 -10.35
N GLU A 22 4.05 -5.44 -9.09
CA GLU A 22 5.38 -5.15 -8.55
C GLU A 22 5.78 -6.26 -7.57
N ARG A 23 7.04 -6.71 -7.67
CA ARG A 23 7.57 -7.70 -6.74
C ARG A 23 7.88 -7.05 -5.41
N VAL A 24 7.65 -7.81 -4.34
CA VAL A 24 8.04 -7.41 -2.99
C VAL A 24 9.44 -7.98 -2.69
N SER A 25 10.39 -7.10 -2.41
CA SER A 25 11.77 -7.51 -2.11
C SER A 25 11.82 -8.35 -0.84
N GLY A 26 12.46 -9.52 -0.92
CA GLY A 26 12.62 -10.43 0.22
C GLY A 26 11.39 -11.29 0.56
N GLU A 27 10.28 -11.13 -0.16
CA GLU A 27 9.02 -11.85 0.13
C GLU A 27 8.38 -12.40 -1.16
N PRO A 28 8.85 -13.56 -1.66
CA PRO A 28 8.44 -14.10 -2.97
C PRO A 28 6.98 -14.55 -3.04
N SER A 29 6.34 -14.81 -1.90
CA SER A 29 4.91 -15.12 -1.82
C SER A 29 4.03 -13.89 -2.00
N ALA A 30 4.57 -12.67 -1.87
CA ALA A 30 3.82 -11.43 -1.97
C ALA A 30 4.00 -10.73 -3.32
N VAL A 31 2.90 -10.15 -3.83
CA VAL A 31 2.92 -9.20 -4.96
C VAL A 31 2.15 -7.95 -4.56
N ARG A 32 2.73 -6.79 -4.90
CA ARG A 32 2.09 -5.50 -4.80
C ARG A 32 1.42 -5.19 -6.14
N TRP A 33 0.10 -5.30 -6.20
CA TRP A 33 -0.69 -4.98 -7.38
C TRP A 33 -1.01 -3.49 -7.37
N VAL A 34 -0.28 -2.73 -8.16
CA VAL A 34 -0.45 -1.28 -8.23
C VAL A 34 -1.69 -0.95 -9.04
N VAL A 35 -2.60 -0.27 -8.37
CA VAL A 35 -3.93 0.11 -8.82
C VAL A 35 -4.48 1.11 -7.81
N ARG A 36 -5.33 2.05 -8.22
CA ARG A 36 -6.09 2.83 -7.24
C ARG A 36 -7.34 2.04 -6.84
N PRO A 37 -7.46 1.54 -5.59
CA PRO A 37 -8.62 0.77 -5.17
C PRO A 37 -9.76 1.71 -4.74
N ALA A 38 -10.25 2.51 -5.67
CA ALA A 38 -11.22 3.57 -5.38
C ALA A 38 -12.49 3.03 -4.72
N GLY A 39 -12.82 3.55 -3.53
CA GLY A 39 -13.99 3.15 -2.76
C GLY A 39 -13.81 1.89 -1.90
N VAL A 40 -12.69 1.17 -2.01
CA VAL A 40 -12.33 0.09 -1.08
C VAL A 40 -11.59 0.69 0.12
N PRO A 41 -12.01 0.42 1.36
CA PRO A 41 -11.29 0.90 2.54
C PRO A 41 -9.86 0.35 2.62
N ARG A 42 -8.94 1.14 3.19
CA ARG A 42 -7.58 0.71 3.53
C ARG A 42 -7.60 -0.26 4.71
N GLY A 43 -6.82 -1.33 4.64
CA GLY A 43 -6.71 -2.31 5.73
C GLY A 43 -6.59 -3.75 5.24
N ARG A 44 -6.81 -4.70 6.16
CA ARG A 44 -6.69 -6.14 5.89
C ARG A 44 -7.93 -6.66 5.19
N VAL A 45 -7.74 -7.42 4.12
CA VAL A 45 -8.84 -8.06 3.39
C VAL A 45 -9.34 -9.26 4.20
N LEU A 46 -10.59 -9.19 4.66
CA LEU A 46 -11.30 -10.31 5.28
C LEU A 46 -12.16 -11.06 4.27
N ALA A 47 -12.71 -10.34 3.29
CA ALA A 47 -13.49 -10.89 2.21
C ALA A 47 -13.35 -10.03 0.96
N ALA A 48 -13.35 -10.68 -0.21
CA ALA A 48 -13.38 -10.03 -1.51
C ALA A 48 -14.55 -10.57 -2.34
N PRO A 49 -15.13 -9.77 -3.25
CA PRO A 49 -16.18 -10.24 -4.13
C PRO A 49 -15.67 -11.15 -5.24
N GLY A 50 -16.60 -11.95 -5.79
CA GLY A 50 -16.39 -12.75 -7.00
C GLY A 50 -15.27 -13.78 -6.88
N GLU A 51 -14.56 -13.96 -7.99
CA GLU A 51 -13.49 -14.95 -8.13
C GLU A 51 -12.33 -14.70 -7.16
N LEU A 52 -12.04 -13.43 -6.83
CA LEU A 52 -10.99 -13.10 -5.87
C LEU A 52 -11.33 -13.65 -4.47
N GLY A 53 -12.60 -13.54 -4.07
CA GLY A 53 -13.09 -14.15 -2.82
C GLY A 53 -12.97 -15.68 -2.83
N ARG A 54 -13.25 -16.33 -3.96
CA ARG A 54 -13.09 -17.79 -4.12
C ARG A 54 -11.63 -18.21 -3.93
N MET A 55 -10.68 -17.45 -4.46
CA MET A 55 -9.24 -17.68 -4.30
C MET A 55 -8.77 -17.55 -2.85
N PHE A 56 -9.39 -16.68 -2.04
CA PHE A 56 -9.17 -16.67 -0.59
C PHE A 56 -9.75 -17.92 0.07
N GLY A 57 -10.98 -18.30 -0.32
CA GLY A 57 -11.68 -19.45 0.25
C GLY A 57 -11.03 -20.81 -0.05
N ASP A 58 -10.37 -20.95 -1.19
CA ASP A 58 -9.67 -22.18 -1.59
C ASP A 58 -8.17 -22.22 -1.22
N GLY A 59 -7.66 -21.14 -0.61
CA GLY A 59 -6.27 -21.04 -0.17
C GLY A 59 -5.27 -20.66 -1.26
N THR A 60 -5.72 -20.34 -2.48
CA THR A 60 -4.86 -19.77 -3.52
C THR A 60 -4.22 -18.45 -3.04
N LEU A 61 -5.00 -17.63 -2.36
CA LEU A 61 -4.57 -16.42 -1.68
C LEU A 61 -4.72 -16.60 -0.18
N THR A 62 -3.66 -16.34 0.59
CA THR A 62 -3.63 -16.54 2.04
C THR A 62 -3.85 -15.25 2.82
N ALA A 63 -3.50 -14.11 2.23
CA ALA A 63 -3.70 -12.80 2.84
C ALA A 63 -3.86 -11.71 1.78
N GLY A 64 -4.45 -10.59 2.19
CA GLY A 64 -4.58 -9.40 1.36
C GLY A 64 -4.55 -8.13 2.21
N LEU A 65 -3.98 -7.06 1.66
CA LEU A 65 -3.88 -5.76 2.32
C LEU A 65 -4.12 -4.65 1.29
N VAL A 66 -5.05 -3.75 1.57
CA VAL A 66 -5.38 -2.61 0.71
C VAL A 66 -4.66 -1.37 1.23
N GLU A 67 -3.94 -0.67 0.35
CA GLU A 67 -3.40 0.68 0.56
C GLU A 67 -4.00 1.67 -0.45
N ASP A 68 -3.64 2.95 -0.39
CA ASP A 68 -4.24 3.98 -1.27
C ASP A 68 -3.82 3.84 -2.76
N THR A 69 -2.70 3.14 -3.03
CA THR A 69 -2.13 3.04 -4.39
C THR A 69 -1.86 1.62 -4.87
N ALA A 70 -2.26 0.60 -4.10
CA ALA A 70 -2.08 -0.80 -4.44
C ALA A 70 -2.96 -1.72 -3.60
N VAL A 71 -3.06 -2.97 -4.04
CA VAL A 71 -3.52 -4.10 -3.24
C VAL A 71 -2.38 -5.10 -3.15
N TRP A 72 -1.99 -5.48 -1.94
CA TRP A 72 -1.02 -6.53 -1.68
C TRP A 72 -1.74 -7.84 -1.54
N LEU A 73 -1.24 -8.88 -2.20
CA LEU A 73 -1.79 -10.22 -2.13
C LEU A 73 -0.67 -11.21 -1.84
N TRP A 74 -0.95 -12.19 -0.99
CA TRP A 74 -0.05 -13.27 -0.64
C TRP A 74 -0.57 -14.59 -1.19
N LEU A 75 0.30 -15.30 -1.89
CA LEU A 75 0.00 -16.59 -2.49
C LEU A 75 0.12 -17.71 -1.45
N GLY A 76 -0.70 -18.75 -1.60
CA GLY A 76 -0.57 -19.99 -0.86
C GLY A 76 0.74 -20.74 -1.13
N ASP A 77 1.15 -21.56 -0.18
CA ASP A 77 2.38 -22.34 -0.26
C ASP A 77 2.41 -23.28 -1.47
N GLY A 78 3.59 -23.42 -2.08
CA GLY A 78 3.80 -24.28 -3.25
C GLY A 78 3.21 -23.75 -4.57
N LEU A 79 2.49 -22.63 -4.54
CA LEU A 79 1.99 -21.97 -5.74
C LEU A 79 3.04 -21.00 -6.31
N SER A 80 2.82 -20.58 -7.57
CA SER A 80 3.73 -19.67 -8.28
C SER A 80 2.98 -18.52 -8.92
N TRP A 81 3.47 -17.30 -8.69
CA TRP A 81 2.97 -16.09 -9.36
C TRP A 81 3.07 -16.15 -10.88
N ARG A 82 4.03 -16.90 -11.43
CA ARG A 82 4.13 -17.10 -12.88
C ARG A 82 2.89 -17.80 -13.45
N THR A 83 2.34 -18.75 -12.68
CA THR A 83 1.17 -19.54 -13.09
C THR A 83 -0.14 -18.84 -12.68
N GLN A 84 -0.21 -18.36 -11.44
CA GLN A 84 -1.45 -17.83 -10.85
C GLN A 84 -1.69 -16.35 -11.17
N GLY A 85 -0.63 -15.59 -11.48
CA GLY A 85 -0.66 -14.14 -11.65
C GLY A 85 -1.72 -13.63 -12.62
N PRO A 86 -1.84 -14.17 -13.86
CA PRO A 86 -2.85 -13.71 -14.81
C PRO A 86 -4.29 -13.87 -14.31
N ALA A 87 -4.61 -15.00 -13.67
CA ALA A 87 -5.94 -15.25 -13.12
C ALA A 87 -6.23 -14.34 -11.92
N ILE A 88 -5.27 -14.19 -11.01
CA ILE A 88 -5.38 -13.28 -9.85
C ILE A 88 -5.53 -11.83 -10.31
N GLN A 89 -4.78 -11.37 -11.32
CA GLN A 89 -4.90 -10.02 -11.88
C GLN A 89 -6.29 -9.76 -12.46
N ALA A 90 -6.84 -10.75 -13.19
CA ALA A 90 -8.18 -10.66 -13.75
C ALA A 90 -9.25 -10.60 -12.65
N ALA A 91 -9.16 -11.50 -11.67
CA ALA A 91 -10.06 -11.55 -10.52
C ALA A 91 -10.00 -10.27 -9.67
N LEU A 92 -8.80 -9.72 -9.43
CA LEU A 92 -8.61 -8.46 -8.74
C LEU A 92 -9.25 -7.30 -9.51
N ARG A 93 -9.04 -7.23 -10.82
CA ARG A 93 -9.64 -6.20 -11.67
C ARG A 93 -11.16 -6.21 -11.58
N GLU A 94 -11.76 -7.39 -11.64
CA GLU A 94 -13.21 -7.56 -11.52
C GLU A 94 -13.71 -7.17 -10.11
N ALA A 95 -13.04 -7.64 -9.07
CA ALA A 95 -13.40 -7.35 -7.68
C ALA A 95 -13.38 -5.84 -7.37
N LEU A 96 -12.45 -5.09 -7.97
CA LEU A 96 -12.36 -3.63 -7.82
C LEU A 96 -13.52 -2.86 -8.48
N THR A 97 -14.33 -3.50 -9.33
CA THR A 97 -15.56 -2.89 -9.86
C THR A 97 -16.71 -2.92 -8.85
N MET A 98 -16.56 -3.63 -7.74
CA MET A 98 -17.57 -3.84 -6.70
C MET A 98 -17.06 -3.38 -5.31
N PRO A 99 -16.64 -2.12 -5.13
CA PRO A 99 -15.94 -1.68 -3.92
C PRO A 99 -16.77 -1.86 -2.64
N GLY A 100 -18.10 -1.72 -2.71
CA GLY A 100 -18.99 -1.89 -1.56
C GLY A 100 -19.19 -3.33 -1.08
N GLN A 101 -18.60 -4.33 -1.75
CA GLN A 101 -18.69 -5.74 -1.38
C GLN A 101 -17.41 -6.28 -0.71
N TRP A 102 -16.39 -5.42 -0.52
CA TRP A 102 -15.18 -5.80 0.17
C TRP A 102 -15.40 -5.78 1.69
N GLY A 103 -15.02 -6.87 2.36
CA GLY A 103 -14.87 -6.90 3.81
C GLY A 103 -13.44 -6.53 4.17
N VAL A 104 -13.22 -5.34 4.73
CA VAL A 104 -11.89 -4.87 5.13
C VAL A 104 -11.88 -4.50 6.61
N GLU A 105 -10.93 -5.06 7.34
CA GLU A 105 -10.63 -4.68 8.72
C GLU A 105 -9.64 -3.49 8.72
N PRO A 106 -9.95 -2.37 9.40
CA PRO A 106 -9.02 -1.27 9.52
C PRO A 106 -7.71 -1.70 10.18
N ALA A 107 -6.58 -1.48 9.49
CA ALA A 107 -5.26 -1.88 9.96
C ALA A 107 -4.21 -0.82 9.56
N ALA A 108 -4.42 0.43 10.00
CA ALA A 108 -3.62 1.58 9.54
C ALA A 108 -2.13 1.41 9.84
N GLY A 109 -1.78 0.96 11.05
CA GLY A 109 -0.40 0.63 11.40
C GLY A 109 0.22 -0.44 10.50
N GLU A 110 -0.48 -1.56 10.28
CA GLU A 110 0.02 -2.66 9.44
C GLU A 110 0.26 -2.22 8.00
N VAL A 111 -0.65 -1.42 7.44
CA VAL A 111 -0.49 -0.82 6.11
C VAL A 111 0.74 0.08 6.07
N LEU A 112 0.91 0.96 7.06
CA LEU A 112 2.06 1.85 7.11
C LEU A 112 3.38 1.07 7.29
N GLU A 113 3.40 0.04 8.14
CA GLU A 113 4.56 -0.83 8.34
C GLU A 113 4.93 -1.54 7.05
N ARG A 114 3.96 -2.14 6.36
CA ARG A 114 4.16 -2.82 5.09
C ARG A 114 4.76 -1.89 4.03
N ILE A 115 4.20 -0.70 3.90
CA ILE A 115 4.69 0.31 2.95
C ILE A 115 6.09 0.79 3.33
N THR A 116 6.34 1.03 4.62
CA THR A 116 7.65 1.47 5.12
C THR A 116 8.70 0.41 4.86
N ALA A 117 8.43 -0.85 5.19
CA ALA A 117 9.33 -1.97 4.93
C ALA A 117 9.70 -2.08 3.45
N ASP A 118 8.73 -1.96 2.54
CA ASP A 118 8.99 -2.03 1.10
C ASP A 118 9.79 -0.84 0.58
N VAL A 119 9.50 0.37 1.05
CA VAL A 119 10.28 1.57 0.70
C VAL A 119 11.72 1.44 1.20
N LEU A 120 11.93 0.91 2.40
CA LEU A 120 13.26 0.66 2.97
C LEU A 120 13.98 -0.52 2.30
N ALA A 121 13.25 -1.51 1.78
CA ALA A 121 13.85 -2.60 1.01
C ALA A 121 14.26 -2.16 -0.41
N GLY A 122 13.68 -1.06 -0.92
CA GLY A 122 14.00 -0.48 -2.22
C GLY A 122 15.04 0.64 -2.17
N SER A 123 14.83 1.64 -3.02
CA SER A 123 15.80 2.71 -3.32
C SER A 123 16.22 3.55 -2.10
N VAL A 124 15.36 3.66 -1.08
CA VAL A 124 15.71 4.37 0.16
C VAL A 124 16.74 3.59 0.95
N GLY A 125 16.57 2.27 1.12
CA GLY A 125 17.56 1.45 1.82
C GLY A 125 18.85 1.30 1.04
N ASP A 126 18.79 1.22 -0.30
CA ASP A 126 19.99 1.22 -1.14
C ASP A 126 20.83 2.48 -0.91
N PHE A 127 20.18 3.64 -0.87
CA PHE A 127 20.84 4.91 -0.57
C PHE A 127 21.43 4.96 0.85
N VAL A 128 20.72 4.43 1.85
CA VAL A 128 21.24 4.36 3.23
C VAL A 128 22.51 3.51 3.30
N ARG A 129 22.47 2.32 2.68
CA ARG A 129 23.61 1.40 2.65
C ARG A 129 24.82 1.96 1.90
N SER A 130 24.60 2.74 0.84
CA SER A 130 25.70 3.35 0.07
C SER A 130 26.49 4.41 0.85
N HIS A 131 25.98 4.83 2.00
CA HIS A 131 26.59 5.84 2.87
C HIS A 131 26.94 5.29 4.26
N ASP A 132 27.12 3.96 4.40
CA ASP A 132 27.41 3.29 5.68
C ASP A 132 26.40 3.62 6.80
N GLY A 133 25.15 3.90 6.40
CA GLY A 133 24.04 4.11 7.31
C GLY A 133 23.25 2.82 7.56
N SER A 134 22.39 2.88 8.56
CA SER A 134 21.34 1.87 8.77
C SER A 134 19.99 2.54 9.01
N VAL A 135 18.93 1.81 8.69
CA VAL A 135 17.55 2.25 8.90
C VAL A 135 16.70 1.05 9.27
N ALA A 136 15.91 1.18 10.33
CA ALA A 136 15.01 0.15 10.80
C ALA A 136 13.64 0.75 11.09
N ALA A 137 12.57 -0.01 10.85
CA ALA A 137 11.21 0.38 11.17
C ALA A 137 10.63 -0.61 12.18
N GLU A 138 9.93 -0.08 13.17
CA GLU A 138 9.22 -0.84 14.20
C GLU A 138 7.81 -0.27 14.33
N ARG A 139 6.79 -1.14 14.40
CA ARG A 139 5.40 -0.73 14.61
C ARG A 139 4.96 -0.93 16.05
N GLU A 140 4.30 0.09 16.58
CA GLU A 140 3.59 0.06 17.86
C GLU A 140 2.15 0.59 17.65
N GLY A 141 1.17 -0.33 17.68
CA GLY A 141 -0.22 0.00 17.33
C GLY A 141 -0.30 0.52 15.89
N ASP A 142 -0.83 1.74 15.74
CA ASP A 142 -0.92 2.47 14.46
C ASP A 142 0.31 3.34 14.16
N THR A 143 1.28 3.41 15.07
CA THR A 143 2.50 4.20 14.90
C THR A 143 3.60 3.36 14.32
N VAL A 144 4.25 3.85 13.27
CA VAL A 144 5.51 3.29 12.76
C VAL A 144 6.64 4.23 13.11
N THR A 145 7.65 3.66 13.77
CA THR A 145 8.82 4.37 14.22
C THR A 145 10.00 3.93 13.37
N VAL A 146 10.60 4.88 12.66
CA VAL A 146 11.80 4.66 11.86
C VAL A 146 13.01 5.21 12.61
N LYS A 147 14.00 4.34 12.88
CA LYS A 147 15.26 4.69 13.53
C LYS A 147 16.37 4.75 12.49
N LEU A 148 17.13 5.84 12.50
CA LEU A 148 18.34 5.98 11.69
C LEU A 148 19.54 5.62 12.53
N GLY A 149 20.49 4.87 11.97
CA GLY A 149 21.72 4.47 12.64
C GLY A 149 22.95 4.60 11.73
N GLY A 150 24.12 4.28 12.29
CA GLY A 150 25.39 4.32 11.59
C GLY A 150 25.84 5.75 11.28
N ALA A 151 26.43 5.96 10.10
CA ALA A 151 26.88 7.29 9.67
C ALA A 151 25.72 8.32 9.57
N CYS A 152 24.47 7.85 9.39
CA CYS A 152 23.29 8.71 9.33
C CYS A 152 22.90 9.30 10.70
N GLU A 153 23.30 8.68 11.80
CA GLU A 153 22.97 9.16 13.16
C GLU A 153 23.77 10.42 13.52
N HIS A 154 25.02 10.49 13.07
CA HIS A 154 25.97 11.54 13.44
C HIS A 154 26.14 12.61 12.35
N CYS A 155 25.38 12.53 11.25
CA CYS A 155 25.47 13.47 10.13
C CYS A 155 24.12 14.20 9.92
N PRO A 156 23.96 15.43 10.44
CA PRO A 156 22.71 16.18 10.36
C PRO A 156 22.21 16.41 8.91
N ALA A 157 23.11 16.70 7.98
CA ALA A 157 22.76 16.95 6.58
C ALA A 157 22.30 15.69 5.84
N SER A 158 22.98 14.56 6.06
CA SER A 158 22.58 13.27 5.49
C SER A 158 21.28 12.76 6.12
N GLY A 159 21.10 12.94 7.44
CA GLY A 159 19.87 12.60 8.14
C GLY A 159 18.66 13.38 7.62
N GLN A 160 18.81 14.68 7.36
CA GLN A 160 17.73 15.50 6.79
C GLN A 160 17.37 15.07 5.36
N THR A 161 18.38 14.81 4.52
CA THR A 161 18.16 14.35 3.13
C THR A 161 17.45 13.00 3.10
N LEU A 162 17.88 12.07 3.95
CA LEU A 162 17.28 10.75 4.06
C LEU A 162 15.83 10.82 4.58
N ARG A 163 15.60 11.59 5.65
CA ARG A 163 14.23 11.83 6.15
C ARG A 163 13.34 12.38 5.05
N HIS A 164 13.81 13.39 4.30
CA HIS A 164 13.04 13.97 3.21
C HIS A 164 12.72 12.93 2.13
N ARG A 165 13.71 12.14 1.69
CA ARG A 165 13.51 11.10 0.68
C ARG A 165 12.49 10.05 1.15
N LEU A 166 12.64 9.56 2.38
CA LEU A 166 11.75 8.57 2.97
C LEU A 166 10.32 9.12 3.05
N VAL A 167 10.13 10.28 3.66
CA VAL A 167 8.80 10.89 3.83
C VAL A 167 8.14 11.19 2.48
N SER A 168 8.91 11.63 1.47
CA SER A 168 8.38 11.88 0.13
C SER A 168 7.89 10.61 -0.56
N GLU A 169 8.61 9.49 -0.48
CA GLU A 169 8.13 8.21 -1.03
C GLU A 169 6.93 7.67 -0.26
N LEU A 170 6.92 7.81 1.07
CA LEU A 170 5.78 7.38 1.89
C LEU A 170 4.54 8.21 1.58
N ARG A 171 4.65 9.54 1.46
CA ARG A 171 3.52 10.42 1.10
C ARG A 171 2.95 10.13 -0.29
N ARG A 172 3.78 9.65 -1.22
CA ARG A 172 3.31 9.24 -2.54
C ARG A 172 2.38 8.02 -2.49
N ARG A 173 2.59 7.12 -1.53
CA ARG A 173 1.77 5.91 -1.33
C ARG A 173 0.66 6.09 -0.28
N CYS A 174 0.88 7.02 0.65
CA CYS A 174 0.01 7.35 1.77
C CYS A 174 -0.13 8.88 1.88
N PRO A 175 -1.04 9.51 1.10
CA PRO A 175 -1.19 10.97 1.10
C PRO A 175 -1.51 11.57 2.49
N ASP A 176 -2.16 10.79 3.35
CA ASP A 176 -2.58 11.18 4.69
C ASP A 176 -1.54 10.87 5.78
N LEU A 177 -0.29 10.63 5.40
CA LEU A 177 0.82 10.41 6.32
C LEU A 177 1.09 11.65 7.18
N VAL A 178 1.07 11.47 8.50
CA VAL A 178 1.49 12.47 9.48
C VAL A 178 2.79 12.06 10.14
N GLU A 179 3.66 13.05 10.32
CA GLU A 179 4.84 12.94 11.17
C GLU A 179 4.42 13.36 12.59
N LEU A 180 4.67 12.50 13.56
CA LEU A 180 4.50 12.82 14.98
C LEU A 180 5.78 13.48 15.50
N ASP A 181 5.65 14.18 16.62
CA ASP A 181 6.79 14.83 17.25
C ASP A 181 7.91 13.82 17.52
N SER A 182 9.11 14.15 17.07
CA SER A 182 10.21 13.20 16.85
C SER A 182 11.48 13.70 17.53
N GLY A 183 12.14 12.84 18.30
CA GLY A 183 13.48 13.11 18.84
C GLY A 183 14.57 13.08 17.76
N SER A 184 15.78 13.53 18.08
CA SER A 184 16.93 13.41 17.18
C SER A 184 17.18 11.95 16.80
N GLY A 185 17.27 11.64 15.49
CA GLY A 185 17.60 10.31 14.98
C GLY A 185 16.42 9.34 14.81
N GLN A 186 15.20 9.75 15.17
CA GLN A 186 14.00 8.95 15.02
C GLN A 186 12.92 9.71 14.25
N LEU A 187 12.08 8.98 13.52
CA LEU A 187 10.91 9.50 12.83
C LEU A 187 9.70 8.69 13.24
N ARG A 188 8.70 9.32 13.85
CA ARG A 188 7.45 8.67 14.22
C ARG A 188 6.37 9.04 13.21
N LEU A 189 5.69 8.04 12.68
CA LEU A 189 4.77 8.15 11.56
C LEU A 189 3.43 7.51 11.89
N GLN A 190 2.35 8.12 11.42
CA GLN A 190 1.01 7.53 11.46
C GLN A 190 0.26 7.86 10.17
N LEU A 191 -0.73 7.04 9.83
CA LEU A 191 -1.74 7.42 8.86
C LEU A 191 -2.90 8.08 9.58
N ARG A 192 -3.42 9.20 9.09
CA ARG A 192 -4.68 9.71 9.63
C ARG A 192 -5.76 8.67 9.45
N GLY A 193 -6.54 8.46 10.51
CA GLY A 193 -7.77 7.69 10.42
C GLY A 193 -8.76 8.36 9.45
N PRO A 194 -9.73 7.61 8.91
CA PRO A 194 -10.82 8.17 8.13
C PRO A 194 -11.70 9.04 9.07
N GLY A 195 -11.32 10.29 9.29
CA GLY A 195 -12.02 11.20 10.19
C GLY A 195 -11.12 12.11 11.03
N ALA A 196 -10.39 13.02 10.39
CA ALA A 196 -9.90 14.24 11.03
C ALA A 196 -9.93 15.40 10.01
N GLY A 197 -11.07 15.55 9.35
CA GLY A 197 -11.42 16.71 8.54
C GLY A 197 -12.63 17.39 9.15
N ARG A 198 -12.37 18.46 9.91
CA ARG A 198 -13.31 19.55 10.14
C ARG A 198 -12.57 20.84 9.89
#